data_AF-A0A937ZUS5-F1
#
_entry.id   AF-A0A937ZUS5-F1
#
_cell.length_a   1.000
_cell.length_b   1.000
_cell.length_c   1.000
_cell.angle_alpha   90.00
_cell.angle_beta   90.00
_cell.angle_gamma   90.00
#
_symmetry.space_group_name_H-M   'P 1'
#
loop_
_entity.id
_entity.type
_entity.pdbx_description
1 polymer ?
#
loop_
_entity_poly.entity_id
_entity_poly.type
_entity_poly.pdbx_seq_one_letter_code
_entity_poly.pdbx_strand_id
1 'polypeptide(L)'
;MTAYHVPGDLIAFANRLADASGAIAMRYFRRGAAVETKADDSPVTIADKEAERAIRDLIGEYFPSHGIIGEEHERLEAKSEFVWVIDPIDGTKSFITGRPLFGTLIALTRGGWPVLGVIDQPALGERWVGAA
;
A
#
# COMPACT_ATOMS: atom_id res chain seq x y z
N MET A 1 -17.76 -24.72 -2.39
CA MET A 1 -16.44 -24.30 -1.85
C MET A 1 -16.03 -23.03 -2.62
N THR A 2 -16.61 -21.87 -2.28
CA THR A 2 -16.52 -20.62 -3.11
C THR A 2 -16.69 -19.34 -2.27
N ALA A 3 -16.24 -19.32 -1.02
CA ALA A 3 -16.45 -18.14 -0.15
C ALA A 3 -15.38 -17.03 -0.32
N TYR A 4 -14.26 -17.31 -1.00
CA TYR A 4 -13.07 -16.44 -0.97
C TYR A 4 -12.49 -16.06 -2.34
N HIS A 5 -13.20 -16.35 -3.44
CA HIS A 5 -12.73 -15.98 -4.78
C HIS A 5 -12.62 -14.45 -4.93
N VAL A 6 -11.48 -13.99 -5.42
CA VAL A 6 -11.25 -12.58 -5.76
C VAL A 6 -11.60 -12.33 -7.23
N PRO A 7 -12.57 -11.45 -7.53
CA PRO A 7 -12.80 -10.96 -8.89
C PRO A 7 -11.52 -10.46 -9.55
N GLY A 8 -11.30 -10.80 -10.82
CA GLY A 8 -10.11 -10.38 -11.58
C GLY A 8 -9.89 -8.86 -11.61
N ASP A 9 -10.98 -8.08 -11.57
CA ASP A 9 -10.94 -6.62 -11.51
C ASP A 9 -10.21 -6.09 -10.25
N LEU A 10 -10.30 -6.81 -9.11
CA LEU A 10 -9.60 -6.43 -7.88
C LEU A 10 -8.10 -6.74 -7.94
N ILE A 11 -7.70 -7.80 -8.65
CA ILE A 11 -6.28 -8.10 -8.91
C ILE A 11 -5.67 -7.01 -9.80
N ALA A 12 -6.35 -6.66 -10.89
CA ALA A 12 -5.92 -5.58 -11.78
C ALA A 12 -5.86 -4.24 -11.03
N PHE A 13 -6.85 -3.96 -10.18
CA PHE A 13 -6.86 -2.77 -9.37
C PHE A 13 -5.73 -2.72 -8.34
N ALA A 14 -5.42 -3.82 -7.65
CA ALA A 14 -4.31 -3.86 -6.69
C ALA A 14 -2.95 -3.60 -7.37
N ASN A 15 -2.76 -4.06 -8.61
CA ASN A 15 -1.59 -3.71 -9.41
C ASN A 15 -1.53 -2.20 -9.69
N ARG A 16 -2.67 -1.58 -10.02
CA ARG A 16 -2.74 -0.13 -10.21
C ARG A 16 -2.43 0.66 -8.93
N LEU A 17 -2.85 0.17 -7.77
CA LEU A 17 -2.50 0.76 -6.48
C LEU A 17 -0.99 0.68 -6.24
N ALA A 18 -0.38 -0.48 -6.49
CA ALA A 18 1.06 -0.67 -6.38
C ALA A 18 1.84 0.26 -7.35
N ASP A 19 1.39 0.40 -8.60
CA ASP A 19 2.00 1.31 -9.58
C ASP A 19 1.96 2.77 -9.10
N ALA A 20 0.83 3.21 -8.53
CA ALA A 20 0.67 4.57 -8.02
C ALA A 20 1.62 4.85 -6.84
N SER A 21 1.69 3.92 -5.89
CA SER A 21 2.59 4.00 -4.73
C SER A 21 4.05 3.98 -5.14
N GLY A 22 4.45 3.01 -5.97
CA GLY A 22 5.81 2.84 -6.46
C GLY A 22 6.29 4.07 -7.25
N ALA A 23 5.43 4.66 -8.09
CA ALA A 23 5.75 5.89 -8.80
C ALA A 23 6.06 7.06 -7.86
N ILE A 24 5.34 7.19 -6.75
CA ILE A 24 5.58 8.23 -5.74
C ILE A 24 6.87 7.92 -4.97
N ALA A 25 7.03 6.70 -4.47
CA ALA A 25 8.24 6.29 -3.75
C ALA A 25 9.50 6.57 -4.58
N MET A 26 9.49 6.25 -5.88
CA MET A 26 10.62 6.48 -6.78
C MET A 26 10.89 7.96 -7.12
N ARG A 27 9.92 8.87 -6.94
CA ARG A 27 10.17 10.32 -7.04
C ARG A 27 11.08 10.80 -5.90
N TYR A 28 10.96 10.20 -4.73
CA TYR A 28 11.68 10.60 -3.52
C TYR A 28 12.95 9.78 -3.28
N PHE A 29 12.98 8.53 -3.71
CA PHE A 29 14.12 7.63 -3.52
C PHE A 29 15.43 8.24 -4.05
N ARG A 30 16.44 8.35 -3.18
CA ARG A 30 17.76 8.96 -3.45
C ARG A 30 17.73 10.43 -3.90
N ARG A 31 16.64 11.16 -3.63
CA ARG A 31 16.50 12.59 -3.94
C ARG A 31 16.43 13.50 -2.71
N GLY A 32 16.67 12.95 -1.52
CA GLY A 32 16.66 13.71 -0.27
C GLY A 32 15.23 13.99 0.23
N ALA A 33 14.45 12.93 0.46
CA ALA A 33 13.13 13.07 1.07
C ALA A 33 13.25 13.68 2.48
N ALA A 34 12.38 14.63 2.80
CA ALA A 34 12.24 15.11 4.17
C ALA A 34 11.78 13.93 5.05
N VAL A 35 12.55 13.67 6.12
CA VAL A 35 12.27 12.62 7.10
C VAL A 35 11.70 13.29 8.35
N GLU A 36 10.51 12.86 8.74
CA GLU A 36 9.93 13.12 10.05
C GLU A 36 10.10 11.85 10.90
N THR A 37 10.12 11.99 12.23
CA THR A 37 10.19 10.85 13.15
C THR A 37 8.83 10.71 13.84
N LYS A 38 8.20 9.53 13.77
CA LYS A 38 6.97 9.21 14.49
C LYS A 38 7.25 9.10 16.00
N ALA A 39 6.19 9.03 16.81
CA ALA A 39 6.30 8.95 18.28
C ALA A 39 6.99 7.66 18.79
N ASP A 40 7.09 6.64 17.94
CA ASP A 40 7.74 5.35 18.21
C ASP A 40 9.17 5.26 17.63
N ASP A 41 9.78 6.41 17.30
CA ASP A 41 11.10 6.54 16.68
C ASP A 41 11.23 5.93 15.27
N SER A 42 10.15 5.47 14.66
CA SER A 42 10.15 5.06 13.26
C SER A 42 10.25 6.31 12.35
N PRO A 43 11.08 6.27 11.29
CA PRO A 43 11.09 7.35 10.31
C PRO A 43 9.83 7.26 9.45
N VAL A 44 9.21 8.39 9.17
CA VAL A 44 8.16 8.55 8.15
C VAL A 44 8.60 9.66 7.21
N THR A 45 8.38 9.48 5.92
CA THR A 45 8.73 10.49 4.93
C THR A 45 7.47 11.11 4.34
N ILE A 46 7.63 12.27 3.69
CA ILE A 46 6.59 12.82 2.82
C ILE A 46 6.16 11.82 1.73
N ALA A 47 7.04 10.89 1.34
CA ALA A 47 6.74 9.85 0.36
C ALA A 47 5.70 8.86 0.88
N ASP A 48 5.79 8.43 2.15
CA ASP A 48 4.80 7.56 2.80
C ASP A 48 3.40 8.20 2.77
N LYS A 49 3.30 9.45 3.22
CA LYS A 49 2.04 10.20 3.29
C LYS A 49 1.44 10.44 1.90
N GLU A 50 2.25 10.78 0.91
CA GLU A 50 1.77 10.99 -0.47
C GLU A 50 1.36 9.70 -1.15
N ALA A 51 2.12 8.62 -0.96
CA ALA A 51 1.81 7.31 -1.51
C ALA A 51 0.52 6.73 -0.90
N GLU A 52 0.34 6.83 0.43
CA GLU A 52 -0.90 6.40 1.07
C GLU A 52 -2.11 7.21 0.57
N ARG A 53 -1.95 8.53 0.44
CA ARG A 53 -3.03 9.39 -0.07
C ARG A 53 -3.42 9.02 -1.50
N ALA A 54 -2.45 8.79 -2.38
CA ALA A 54 -2.73 8.36 -3.75
C ALA A 54 -3.46 7.01 -3.81
N ILE A 55 -3.08 6.05 -2.97
CA ILE A 55 -3.79 4.78 -2.84
C ILE A 55 -5.23 5.00 -2.35
N ARG A 56 -5.41 5.81 -1.30
CA ARG A 56 -6.72 6.11 -0.70
C ARG A 56 -7.66 6.82 -1.69
N ASP A 57 -7.15 7.79 -2.44
CA ASP A 57 -7.92 8.51 -3.46
C ASP A 57 -8.42 7.56 -4.55
N LEU A 58 -7.56 6.66 -5.04
CA LEU A 58 -7.95 5.63 -5.99
C LEU A 58 -9.00 4.67 -5.41
N ILE A 59 -8.82 4.19 -4.17
CA ILE A 59 -9.82 3.30 -3.55
C ILE A 59 -11.16 4.03 -3.40
N GLY A 60 -11.15 5.30 -2.97
CA GLY A 60 -12.36 6.11 -2.82
C GLY A 60 -13.09 6.37 -4.14
N GLU A 61 -12.35 6.54 -5.24
CA GLU A 61 -12.93 6.74 -6.58
C GLU A 61 -13.59 5.46 -7.13
N TYR A 62 -12.90 4.32 -7.05
CA TYR A 62 -13.35 3.07 -7.70
C TYR A 62 -14.21 2.19 -6.79
N PHE A 63 -13.96 2.23 -5.48
CA PHE A 63 -14.57 1.37 -4.48
C PHE A 63 -14.97 2.14 -3.21
N PRO A 64 -15.88 3.13 -3.30
CA PRO A 64 -16.24 4.01 -2.18
C PRO A 64 -16.85 3.28 -0.96
N SER A 65 -17.28 2.03 -1.12
CA SER A 65 -17.79 1.18 -0.02
C SER A 65 -16.71 0.35 0.68
N HIS A 66 -15.51 0.26 0.12
CA HIS A 66 -14.41 -0.50 0.70
C HIS A 66 -13.77 0.24 1.86
N GLY A 67 -13.31 -0.52 2.84
CA GLY A 67 -12.55 0.01 3.96
C GLY A 67 -11.07 0.14 3.65
N ILE A 68 -10.36 0.95 4.43
CA ILE A 68 -8.92 1.18 4.31
C ILE A 68 -8.28 1.26 5.70
N ILE A 69 -7.23 0.48 5.90
CA ILE A 69 -6.32 0.52 7.04
C ILE A 69 -4.92 0.82 6.49
N GLY A 70 -4.38 1.98 6.83
CA GLY A 70 -3.00 2.36 6.50
C GLY A 70 -2.24 2.80 7.75
N GLU A 71 -0.93 3.03 7.62
CA GLU A 71 -0.09 3.47 8.73
C GLU A 71 -0.19 4.97 9.02
N GLU A 72 -0.50 5.79 8.02
CA GLU A 72 -0.31 7.24 8.08
C GLU A 72 -1.59 8.07 8.30
N HIS A 73 -2.76 7.52 7.97
CA HIS A 73 -4.04 8.21 8.14
C HIS A 73 -5.07 7.36 8.89
N GLU A 74 -6.11 8.02 9.39
CA GLU A 74 -7.21 7.38 10.12
C GLU A 74 -7.82 6.21 9.33
N ARG A 75 -8.24 5.18 10.07
CA ARG A 75 -8.88 4.00 9.50
C ARG A 75 -10.28 4.32 8.99
N LEU A 76 -10.63 3.72 7.87
CA LEU A 76 -11.97 3.81 7.27
C LEU A 76 -12.54 2.38 7.23
N GLU A 77 -13.15 1.87 8.30
CA GLU A 77 -13.46 0.42 8.35
C GLU A 77 -14.79 0.01 8.99
N ALA A 78 -15.64 0.95 9.42
CA ALA A 78 -16.68 0.64 10.41
C ALA A 78 -17.64 -0.51 10.05
N LYS A 79 -17.88 -0.82 8.75
CA LYS A 79 -18.79 -1.89 8.28
C LYS A 79 -18.49 -2.48 6.87
N SER A 80 -17.29 -2.34 6.34
CA SER A 80 -17.00 -2.74 4.95
C SER A 80 -16.75 -4.25 4.79
N GLU A 81 -17.35 -4.88 3.77
CA GLU A 81 -17.07 -6.30 3.45
C GLU A 81 -15.63 -6.48 3.00
N PHE A 82 -15.16 -5.57 2.14
CA PHE A 82 -13.79 -5.51 1.65
C PHE A 82 -13.00 -4.44 2.38
N VAL A 83 -11.82 -4.79 2.88
CA VAL A 83 -10.92 -3.84 3.56
C VAL A 83 -9.51 -3.98 2.99
N TRP A 84 -8.99 -2.88 2.46
CA TRP A 84 -7.60 -2.76 2.02
C TRP A 84 -6.70 -2.47 3.22
N VAL A 85 -5.61 -3.22 3.35
CA VAL A 85 -4.56 -2.99 4.34
C VAL A 85 -3.31 -2.60 3.58
N ILE A 86 -2.75 -1.43 3.86
CA ILE A 86 -1.70 -0.83 3.03
C ILE A 86 -0.53 -0.34 3.88
N ASP A 87 0.68 -0.65 3.43
CA ASP A 87 1.93 -0.03 3.87
C ASP A 87 2.63 0.53 2.62
N PRO A 88 2.64 1.86 2.43
CA PRO A 88 3.18 2.47 1.21
C PRO A 88 4.69 2.25 1.05
N ILE A 89 5.47 2.23 2.13
CA ILE A 89 6.92 2.04 2.13
C ILE A 89 7.35 1.18 3.34
N ASP A 90 7.19 -0.13 3.20
CA ASP A 90 7.85 -1.08 4.09
C ASP A 90 9.36 -1.01 3.87
N GLY A 91 10.12 -0.97 4.97
CA GLY A 91 11.57 -0.77 4.94
C GLY A 91 12.00 0.70 4.83
N THR A 92 11.29 1.63 5.47
CA THR A 92 11.59 3.08 5.46
C THR A 92 13.05 3.41 5.78
N LYS A 93 13.71 2.66 6.68
CA LYS A 93 15.16 2.80 6.95
C LYS A 93 16.02 2.51 5.72
N SER A 94 15.69 1.48 4.94
CA SER A 94 16.36 1.20 3.66
C SER A 94 16.11 2.33 2.67
N PHE A 95 14.86 2.80 2.58
CA PHE A 95 14.46 3.89 1.71
C PHE A 95 15.26 5.18 1.96
N ILE A 96 15.30 5.67 3.21
CA ILE A 96 16.01 6.92 3.57
C ILE A 96 17.53 6.80 3.46
N THR A 97 18.09 5.58 3.58
CA THR A 97 19.53 5.33 3.41
C THR A 97 19.91 5.00 1.97
N GLY A 98 18.97 5.04 1.02
CA GLY A 98 19.20 4.80 -0.40
C GLY A 98 19.43 3.34 -0.78
N ARG A 99 19.12 2.40 0.12
CA ARG A 99 19.15 0.95 -0.13
C ARG A 99 17.86 0.54 -0.87
N PRO A 100 17.92 -0.28 -1.92
CA PRO A 100 16.76 -0.62 -2.74
C PRO A 100 15.83 -1.67 -2.09
N LEU A 101 16.05 -2.02 -0.82
CA LEU A 101 15.29 -3.04 -0.08
C LEU A 101 14.14 -2.38 0.68
N PHE A 102 13.18 -1.86 -0.08
CA PHE A 102 11.91 -1.30 0.40
C PHE A 102 10.82 -1.65 -0.61
N GLY A 103 9.56 -1.56 -0.22
CA GLY A 103 8.45 -1.82 -1.13
C GLY A 103 7.10 -1.36 -0.61
N THR A 104 6.10 -1.42 -1.48
CA THR A 104 4.70 -1.21 -1.11
C THR A 104 4.07 -2.57 -0.81
N LEU A 105 3.41 -2.68 0.34
CA LEU A 105 2.63 -3.85 0.72
C LEU A 105 1.14 -3.50 0.64
N ILE A 106 0.38 -4.35 -0.05
CA ILE A 106 -1.07 -4.20 -0.19
C ILE A 106 -1.71 -5.54 0.10
N ALA A 107 -2.68 -5.58 1.00
CA ALA A 107 -3.56 -6.72 1.18
C ALA A 107 -5.01 -6.29 1.02
N LEU A 108 -5.85 -7.20 0.55
CA LEU A 108 -7.29 -7.07 0.55
C LEU A 108 -7.87 -8.20 1.39
N THR A 109 -8.68 -7.82 2.37
CA THR A 109 -9.46 -8.77 3.16
C THR A 109 -10.92 -8.74 2.73
N ARG A 110 -11.60 -9.88 2.86
CA ARG A 110 -13.05 -10.03 2.69
C ARG A 110 -13.63 -10.66 3.95
N GLY A 111 -14.46 -9.92 4.69
CA GLY A 111 -15.00 -10.38 5.98
C GLY A 111 -13.90 -10.76 6.98
N GLY A 112 -12.78 -10.01 6.98
CA GLY A 112 -11.63 -10.24 7.85
C GLY A 112 -10.63 -11.31 7.38
N TRP A 113 -10.91 -12.03 6.30
CA TRP A 113 -9.99 -13.03 5.74
C TRP A 113 -9.18 -12.44 4.58
N PRO A 114 -7.84 -12.58 4.55
CA PRO A 114 -7.02 -12.12 3.42
C PRO A 114 -7.35 -12.94 2.18
N VAL A 115 -7.65 -12.26 1.08
CA VAL A 115 -8.01 -12.88 -0.21
C VAL A 115 -7.08 -12.48 -1.35
N LEU A 116 -6.37 -11.35 -1.24
CA LEU A 116 -5.37 -10.88 -2.19
C LEU A 116 -4.23 -10.16 -1.46
N GLY A 117 -3.01 -10.32 -1.94
CA GLY A 117 -1.81 -9.64 -1.47
C GLY A 117 -0.88 -9.24 -2.62
N VAL A 118 -0.24 -8.09 -2.50
CA VAL A 118 0.78 -7.56 -3.41
C VAL A 118 1.98 -7.10 -2.60
N ILE A 119 3.18 -7.49 -3.05
CA ILE A 119 4.45 -6.93 -2.62
C ILE A 119 5.09 -6.33 -3.87
N ASP A 120 5.32 -5.02 -3.86
CA ASP A 120 5.95 -4.30 -4.98
C ASP A 120 7.26 -3.66 -4.52
N GLN A 121 8.38 -4.04 -5.15
CA GLN A 121 9.71 -3.49 -4.88
C GLN A 121 10.17 -2.67 -6.08
N PRO A 122 9.75 -1.39 -6.19
CA PRO A 122 9.91 -0.61 -7.41
C PRO A 122 11.38 -0.31 -7.75
N ALA A 123 12.26 -0.26 -6.74
CA ALA A 123 13.70 -0.08 -6.95
C ALA A 123 14.40 -1.34 -7.50
N LEU A 124 13.81 -2.52 -7.32
CA LEU A 124 14.29 -3.79 -7.87
C LEU A 124 13.54 -4.19 -9.16
N GLY A 125 12.37 -3.60 -9.42
CA GLY A 125 11.52 -3.98 -10.55
C GLY A 125 10.83 -5.33 -10.34
N GLU A 126 10.65 -5.74 -9.09
CA GLU A 126 10.07 -7.03 -8.72
C GLU A 126 8.70 -6.83 -8.08
N ARG A 127 7.73 -7.68 -8.46
CA ARG A 127 6.39 -7.70 -7.89
C ARG A 127 5.92 -9.12 -7.68
N TRP A 128 5.33 -9.38 -6.52
CA TRP A 128 4.65 -10.63 -6.20
C TRP A 128 3.17 -10.35 -5.97
N VAL A 129 2.33 -11.22 -6.52
CA VAL A 129 0.87 -11.16 -6.36
C VAL A 129 0.38 -12.55 -5.98
N GLY A 130 -0.38 -12.63 -4.88
CA GLY A 130 -1.04 -13.86 -4.43
C GLY A 130 -2.53 -13.61 -4.25
N ALA A 131 -3.38 -14.50 -4.76
CA ALA A 131 -4.83 -14.41 -4.63
C ALA A 131 -5.44 -15.80 -4.40
N ALA A 132 -6.56 -15.84 -3.67
CA ALA A 132 -7.30 -17.05 -3.30
C ALA A 132 -8.29 -17.55 -4.37
#